data_AF-A0A7K6MCW6-F1
#
_entry.id   AF-A0A7K6MCW6-F1
#
_cell.length_a   1.000
_cell.length_b   1.000
_cell.length_c   1.000
_cell.angle_alpha   90.00
_cell.angle_beta   90.00
_cell.angle_gamma   90.00
#
_symmetry.space_group_name_H-M   'P 1'
#
loop_
_entity.id
_entity.type
_entity.pdbx_description
1 polymer ?
#
loop_
_entity_poly.entity_id
_entity_poly.type
_entity_poly.pdbx_seq_one_letter_code
_entity_poly.pdbx_strand_id
1 'polypeptide(L)' 'RWRSLTPVGQPIPGTRFIAFKVPLKGAINQRLTPTQKFTPKDLIAAMKALNVELGLIIDLTYTTRYYEVK' A
#
# COMPACT_ATOMS: atom_id res chain seq x y z
N ARG A 1 12.63 -8.41 -3.22
CA ARG A 1 11.39 -8.69 -3.99
C ARG A 1 10.19 -7.78 -3.60
N TRP A 2 10.38 -6.49 -3.29
CA TRP A 2 9.27 -5.54 -3.09
C TRP A 2 8.96 -4.70 -4.34
N ARG A 3 10.02 -4.34 -5.09
CA ARG A 3 9.95 -3.47 -6.28
C ARG A 3 9.13 -4.07 -7.43
N SER A 4 9.14 -5.40 -7.56
CA SER A 4 8.47 -6.14 -8.64
C SER A 4 6.99 -6.44 -8.33
N LEU A 5 6.51 -6.17 -7.12
CA LEU A 5 5.12 -6.45 -6.75
C LEU A 5 4.21 -5.32 -7.23
N THR A 6 3.06 -5.70 -7.78
CA THR A 6 1.94 -4.79 -8.03
C THR A 6 1.54 -4.12 -6.71
N PRO A 7 1.42 -2.78 -6.66
CA PRO A 7 1.15 -2.07 -5.42
C PRO A 7 -0.18 -2.44 -4.74
N VAL A 8 -1.24 -2.53 -5.53
CA VAL A 8 -2.62 -2.76 -5.10
C VAL A 8 -3.25 -3.81 -6.01
N GLY A 9 -3.87 -4.82 -5.42
CA GLY A 9 -4.66 -5.83 -6.13
C GLY A 9 -6.11 -5.37 -6.37
N GLN A 10 -6.91 -6.24 -6.98
CA GLN A 10 -8.35 -6.00 -7.10
C GLN A 10 -9.08 -6.43 -5.82
N PRO A 11 -10.29 -5.89 -5.55
CA PRO A 11 -11.16 -6.44 -4.51
C PRO A 11 -11.37 -7.95 -4.72
N ILE A 12 -11.23 -8.73 -3.66
CA ILE A 12 -11.40 -10.18 -3.73
C ILE A 12 -12.90 -10.48 -3.84
N PRO A 13 -13.36 -11.13 -4.93
CA PRO A 13 -14.78 -11.38 -5.16
C PRO A 13 -15.44 -12.11 -3.98
N GLY A 14 -16.65 -11.68 -3.62
CA GLY A 14 -17.40 -12.25 -2.50
C GLY A 14 -16.89 -11.86 -1.11
N THR A 15 -15.92 -10.94 -1.00
CA THR A 15 -15.40 -10.45 0.28
C THR A 15 -15.31 -8.93 0.32
N ARG A 16 -14.96 -8.38 1.48
CA ARG A 16 -14.62 -6.95 1.65
C ARG A 16 -13.11 -6.69 1.66
N PHE A 17 -12.30 -7.67 1.24
CA PHE A 17 -10.84 -7.59 1.29
C PHE A 17 -10.24 -7.08 -0.02
N ILE A 18 -9.23 -6.24 0.12
CA ILE A 18 -8.32 -5.84 -0.95
C ILE A 18 -6.89 -6.00 -0.43
N ALA A 19 -6.04 -6.66 -1.22
CA ALA A 19 -4.64 -6.86 -0.88
C ALA A 19 -3.78 -5.77 -1.49
N PHE A 20 -2.77 -5.31 -0.76
CA PHE A 20 -1.76 -4.37 -1.24
C PHE A 20 -0.40 -4.70 -0.62
N LYS A 21 0.69 -4.36 -1.32
CA LYS A 21 2.04 -4.50 -0.74
C LYS A 21 2.27 -3.41 0.30
N VAL A 22 3.17 -3.62 1.25
CA VAL A 22 3.45 -2.62 2.28
C VAL A 22 3.86 -1.26 1.68
N PRO A 23 3.19 -0.14 2.03
CA PRO A 23 3.62 1.19 1.64
C PRO A 23 4.85 1.61 2.44
N LEU A 24 5.70 2.45 1.85
CA LEU A 24 6.97 2.89 2.42
C LEU A 24 6.98 4.41 2.62
N LYS A 25 7.47 4.87 3.77
CA LYS A 25 7.69 6.29 4.08
C LYS A 25 8.82 6.87 3.24
N GLY A 26 8.82 8.20 3.11
CA GLY A 26 9.75 8.95 2.25
C GLY A 26 11.22 8.59 2.45
N ALA A 27 11.66 8.42 3.70
CA ALA A 27 13.04 8.06 4.03
C ALA A 27 13.50 6.73 3.41
N ILE A 28 12.61 5.75 3.27
CA ILE A 28 12.93 4.43 2.68
C ILE A 28 12.90 4.50 1.15
N ASN A 29 12.08 5.40 0.59
CA ASN A 29 11.90 5.58 -0.84
C ASN A 29 13.03 6.34 -1.55
N GLN A 30 14.06 6.81 -0.82
CA GLN A 30 15.17 7.59 -1.41
C GLN A 30 15.93 6.83 -2.50
N ARG A 31 15.95 5.49 -2.43
CA ARG A 31 16.64 4.61 -3.39
C ARG A 31 15.71 4.01 -4.45
N LEU A 32 14.50 4.55 -4.63
CA LEU A 32 13.51 4.06 -5.59
C LEU A 32 13.26 5.09 -6.70
N THR A 33 13.07 4.59 -7.92
CA THR A 33 12.60 5.44 -9.02
C THR A 33 11.17 5.93 -8.73
N PRO A 34 10.72 7.06 -9.31
CA PRO A 34 9.36 7.56 -9.11
C PRO A 34 8.28 6.50 -9.37
N THR A 35 8.45 5.68 -10.40
CA THR A 35 7.53 4.59 -10.78
C THR A 35 7.55 3.40 -9.82
N GLN A 36 8.59 3.26 -9.01
CA GLN A 36 8.69 2.20 -8.00
C GLN A 36 8.16 2.64 -6.63
N LYS A 37 8.02 3.95 -6.39
CA LYS A 37 7.56 4.47 -5.10
C LYS A 37 6.12 4.05 -4.86
N PHE A 38 5.84 3.71 -3.60
CA PHE A 38 4.50 3.44 -3.12
C PHE A 38 4.42 3.86 -1.66
N THR A 39 3.82 5.02 -1.43
CA THR A 39 3.64 5.65 -0.13
C THR A 39 2.23 5.39 0.42
N PRO A 40 1.96 5.66 1.70
CA PRO A 40 0.59 5.61 2.23
C PRO A 40 -0.36 6.54 1.46
N LYS A 41 0.11 7.69 0.96
CA LYS A 41 -0.68 8.59 0.14
C LYS A 41 -1.07 7.96 -1.20
N ASP A 42 -0.15 7.22 -1.81
CA ASP A 42 -0.39 6.51 -3.08
C ASP A 42 -1.42 5.38 -2.88
N LEU A 43 -1.38 4.69 -1.74
CA LEU A 43 -2.42 3.71 -1.37
C LEU A 43 -3.81 4.38 -1.34
N ILE A 44 -3.97 5.49 -0.61
CA ILE A 44 -5.26 6.20 -0.53
C ILE A 44 -5.72 6.69 -1.92
N ALA A 45 -4.82 7.20 -2.74
CA ALA A 45 -5.14 7.62 -4.11
C ALA A 45 -5.61 6.43 -4.98
N ALA A 46 -4.95 5.27 -4.87
CA ALA A 46 -5.34 4.06 -5.59
C ALA A 46 -6.73 3.57 -5.17
N MET A 47 -7.07 3.61 -3.88
CA MET A 47 -8.41 3.23 -3.40
C MET A 47 -9.50 4.14 -3.96
N LYS A 48 -9.26 5.45 -3.97
CA LYS A 48 -10.17 6.43 -4.59
C LYS A 48 -10.36 6.16 -6.08
N ALA A 49 -9.29 5.86 -6.80
CA ALA A 49 -9.35 5.53 -8.24
C ALA A 49 -10.14 4.24 -8.51
N LEU A 50 -10.12 3.29 -7.56
CA LEU A 50 -10.92 2.06 -7.61
C LEU A 50 -12.37 2.25 -7.12
N ASN A 51 -12.76 3.46 -6.69
CA ASN A 51 -14.04 3.73 -6.03
C ASN A 51 -14.29 2.81 -4.81
N VAL A 52 -13.22 2.54 -4.04
CA VAL A 52 -13.24 1.72 -2.83
C VAL A 52 -12.99 2.61 -1.61
N GLU A 53 -13.83 2.46 -0.58
CA GLU A 53 -13.62 3.05 0.73
C GLU A 53 -12.87 2.07 1.64
N LEU A 54 -11.71 2.48 2.16
CA LEU A 54 -10.97 1.70 3.15
C LEU A 54 -11.50 1.97 4.56
N GLY A 55 -12.10 0.96 5.19
CA GLY A 55 -12.56 1.04 6.59
C GLY A 55 -11.55 0.55 7.63
N LEU A 56 -10.68 -0.41 7.27
CA LEU A 56 -9.70 -1.00 8.19
C LEU A 56 -8.46 -1.46 7.43
N ILE A 57 -7.28 -1.23 8.01
CA ILE A 57 -6.01 -1.80 7.55
C ILE A 57 -5.55 -2.86 8.54
N ILE A 58 -5.25 -4.05 8.04
CA ILE A 58 -4.64 -5.14 8.81
C ILE A 58 -3.19 -5.24 8.34
N ASP A 59 -2.25 -4.77 9.17
CA ASP A 59 -0.81 -4.87 8.89
C ASP A 59 -0.23 -6.18 9.46
N LEU A 60 0.36 -6.99 8.58
CA LEU A 60 0.94 -8.29 8.90
C LEU A 60 2.48 -8.31 8.80
N THR A 61 3.13 -7.14 8.77
CA THR A 61 4.59 -7.03 8.51
C THR A 61 5.49 -7.27 9.73
N TYR A 62 4.92 -7.48 10.92
CA TYR A 62 5.64 -7.64 12.20
C TYR A 62 6.72 -6.56 12.43
N THR A 63 6.45 -5.31 12.00
CA THR A 63 7.35 -4.18 12.18
C THR A 63 6.61 -2.85 12.04
N THR A 64 7.11 -1.80 12.68
CA THR A 64 6.58 -0.43 12.56
C THR A 64 7.49 0.49 11.73
N ARG A 65 8.51 -0.07 11.07
CA ARG A 65 9.56 0.71 10.41
C ARG A 65 9.15 1.31 9.06
N TYR A 66 8.17 0.70 8.39
CA TYR A 66 7.86 1.00 6.99
C TYR A 66 7.06 2.29 6.78
N TYR A 67 6.13 2.58 7.67
CA TYR A 67 5.30 3.78 7.62
C TYR A 67 4.86 4.16 9.03
N GLU A 68 4.36 5.38 9.20
CA GLU A 68 3.86 5.85 10.49
C GLU A 68 2.38 5.46 10.64
N VAL A 69 2.07 4.79 11.75
CA VAL A 69 0.69 4.62 12.22
C VAL A 69 0.34 5.92 12.94
N LYS A 70 -0.64 6.67 12.42
CA LYS A 70 -1.19 7.83 13.13
C LYS A 70 -2.25 7.37 14.12
#